data_AF-A0A6A5GJB7-F1
#
_entry.id   AF-A0A6A5GJB7-F1
#
_cell.length_a   1.000
_cell.length_b   1.000
_cell.length_c   1.000
_cell.angle_alpha   90.00
_cell.angle_beta   90.00
_cell.angle_gamma   90.00
#
_symmetry.space_group_name_H-M   'P 1'
#
loop_
_entity.id
_entity.type
_entity.pdbx_description
1 polymer ?
#
loop_
_entity_poly.entity_id
_entity_poly.type
_entity_poly.pdbx_seq_one_letter_code
_entity_poly.pdbx_strand_id
1 'polypeptide(L)'
;MVEMTDTDRKTILDAVNKRRRDFAKNYRIANMNEMTYDVGFEKIAEGIPCQTQANDYMVVCYSNDRGWKSILEVRGYFEDEPTRNLMIPVQTKFGCVSLKESCYGPTCPVTARCVVGPQNVFQNRDFKGGWPGTKCPSDRDDTDGLCTLKN
;
A
#
# COMPACT_ATOMS: atom_id res chain seq x y z
N MET A 1 -6.22 -17.70 -9.11
CA MET A 1 -6.29 -16.27 -8.78
C MET A 1 -7.62 -15.73 -9.26
N VAL A 2 -8.23 -14.82 -8.51
CA VAL A 2 -9.39 -14.05 -8.94
C VAL A 2 -8.85 -12.71 -9.41
N GLU A 3 -9.07 -12.41 -10.69
CA GLU A 3 -8.60 -11.17 -11.31
C GLU A 3 -9.27 -9.96 -10.67
N MET A 4 -8.50 -8.90 -10.43
CA MET A 4 -9.05 -7.63 -9.97
C MET A 4 -9.67 -6.87 -11.14
N THR A 5 -10.92 -6.46 -11.00
CA THR A 5 -11.58 -5.62 -12.00
C THR A 5 -11.05 -4.19 -11.94
N ASP A 6 -11.19 -3.42 -13.02
CA ASP A 6 -10.79 -2.00 -13.02
C ASP A 6 -11.54 -1.19 -11.96
N THR A 7 -12.80 -1.53 -11.70
CA THR A 7 -13.60 -0.95 -10.62
C THR A 7 -12.99 -1.27 -9.26
N ASP A 8 -12.55 -2.51 -9.05
CA ASP A 8 -11.88 -2.91 -7.80
C ASP A 8 -10.58 -2.14 -7.63
N ARG A 9 -9.73 -2.11 -8.67
CA ARG A 9 -8.44 -1.38 -8.70
C ARG A 9 -8.60 0.11 -8.40
N LYS A 10 -9.64 0.75 -8.97
CA LYS A 10 -9.94 2.15 -8.68
C LYS A 10 -10.40 2.34 -7.23
N THR A 11 -11.29 1.47 -6.76
CA THR A 11 -11.89 1.59 -5.41
C THR A 11 -10.83 1.46 -4.31
N ILE A 12 -9.93 0.48 -4.43
CA ILE A 12 -8.81 0.30 -3.50
C ILE A 12 -7.81 1.47 -3.58
N LEU A 13 -7.49 1.95 -4.79
CA LEU A 13 -6.58 3.08 -4.99
C LEU A 13 -7.11 4.34 -4.29
N ASP A 14 -8.38 4.67 -4.53
CA ASP A 14 -9.04 5.84 -3.94
C ASP A 14 -9.05 5.73 -2.40
N ALA A 15 -9.33 4.54 -1.86
CA ALA A 15 -9.32 4.29 -0.42
C ALA A 15 -7.92 4.43 0.21
N VAL A 16 -6.89 3.85 -0.43
CA VAL A 16 -5.50 3.93 0.04
C VAL A 16 -5.02 5.38 0.03
N ASN A 17 -5.22 6.12 -1.06
CA ASN A 17 -4.79 7.51 -1.15
C ASN A 17 -5.57 8.42 -0.20
N LYS A 18 -6.87 8.19 0.00
CA LYS A 18 -7.64 8.90 1.03
C LYS A 18 -7.02 8.66 2.41
N ARG A 19 -6.70 7.42 2.77
CA ARG A 19 -6.10 7.09 4.07
C ARG A 19 -4.71 7.70 4.23
N ARG A 20 -3.86 7.64 3.19
CA ARG A 20 -2.52 8.25 3.20
C ARG A 20 -2.60 9.75 3.42
N ARG A 21 -3.57 10.42 2.79
CA ARG A 21 -3.83 11.85 3.00
C ARG A 21 -4.25 12.15 4.44
N ASP A 22 -5.25 11.43 4.94
CA ASP A 22 -5.76 11.59 6.31
C ASP A 22 -4.62 11.35 7.32
N PHE A 23 -3.79 10.33 7.08
CA PHE A 23 -2.62 10.01 7.89
C PHE A 23 -1.56 11.12 7.84
N ALA A 24 -1.22 11.63 6.66
CA ALA A 24 -0.27 12.72 6.53
C ALA A 24 -0.72 13.99 7.30
N LYS A 25 -2.00 14.34 7.20
CA LYS A 25 -2.60 15.48 7.90
C LYS A 25 -2.61 15.29 9.41
N ASN A 26 -3.05 14.13 9.90
CA ASN A 26 -3.18 13.85 11.33
C ASN A 26 -1.82 13.73 12.04
N TYR A 27 -0.79 13.20 11.35
CA TYR A 27 0.52 12.91 11.94
C TYR A 27 1.63 13.85 11.47
N ARG A 28 1.30 14.93 10.75
CA ARG A 28 2.26 15.95 10.28
C ARG A 28 3.40 15.36 9.45
N ILE A 29 3.05 14.62 8.40
CA ILE A 29 4.02 14.03 7.47
C ILE A 29 4.06 14.85 6.20
N ALA A 30 5.23 15.42 5.91
CA ALA A 30 5.42 16.40 4.87
C ALA A 30 5.73 15.83 3.48
N ASN A 31 6.06 14.53 3.38
CA ASN A 31 6.54 13.89 2.15
C ASN A 31 5.72 12.66 1.72
N MET A 32 4.43 12.61 2.05
CA MET A 32 3.56 11.49 1.73
C MET A 32 3.26 11.45 0.23
N ASN A 33 3.80 10.48 -0.51
CA ASN A 33 3.49 10.34 -1.93
C ASN A 33 2.05 9.86 -2.16
N GLU A 34 1.46 10.30 -3.26
CA GLU A 34 0.33 9.60 -3.85
C GLU A 34 0.77 8.22 -4.38
N MET A 35 -0.07 7.21 -4.16
CA MET A 35 0.08 5.88 -4.73
C MET A 35 -0.57 5.82 -6.12
N THR A 36 -0.01 5.00 -7.00
CA THR A 36 -0.65 4.52 -8.22
C THR A 36 -0.86 3.02 -8.16
N TYR A 37 -1.91 2.54 -8.80
CA TYR A 37 -2.13 1.11 -8.96
C TYR A 37 -1.28 0.57 -10.12
N ASP A 38 -0.54 -0.52 -9.91
CA ASP A 38 0.41 -1.08 -10.88
C ASP A 38 0.09 -2.56 -11.18
N VAL A 39 -0.30 -2.84 -12.42
CA VAL A 39 -0.63 -4.21 -12.89
C VAL A 39 0.61 -5.11 -12.96
N GLY A 40 1.80 -4.54 -13.11
CA GLY A 40 3.05 -5.28 -12.95
C GLY A 40 3.21 -5.79 -11.52
N PHE A 41 2.86 -4.96 -10.53
CA PHE A 41 2.87 -5.36 -9.13
C PHE A 41 1.80 -6.39 -8.80
N GLU A 42 0.64 -6.36 -9.48
CA GLU A 42 -0.33 -7.47 -9.41
C GLU A 42 0.34 -8.78 -9.86
N LYS A 43 0.98 -8.80 -11.04
CA LYS A 43 1.66 -10.01 -11.56
C LYS A 43 2.80 -10.50 -10.66
N ILE A 44 3.54 -9.58 -10.03
CA ILE A 44 4.52 -9.96 -9.01
C ILE A 44 3.78 -10.58 -7.82
N ALA A 45 2.71 -9.95 -7.34
CA ALA A 45 1.85 -10.50 -6.31
C ALA A 45 1.21 -11.83 -6.73
N GLU A 46 1.07 -12.17 -8.02
CA GLU A 46 0.61 -13.49 -8.47
C GLU A 46 1.72 -14.54 -8.30
N GLY A 47 2.95 -14.19 -8.66
CA GLY A 47 4.09 -15.10 -8.73
C GLY A 47 4.81 -15.40 -7.41
N ILE A 48 4.58 -14.62 -6.33
CA ILE A 48 5.25 -14.88 -5.04
C ILE A 48 4.79 -16.24 -4.48
N PRO A 49 5.67 -17.11 -3.94
CA PRO A 49 5.24 -18.30 -3.20
C PRO A 49 4.38 -17.94 -1.98
N CYS A 50 3.92 -18.89 -1.19
CA CYS A 50 3.14 -18.60 0.02
C CYS A 50 3.99 -18.11 1.19
N GLN A 51 4.87 -17.15 0.91
CA GLN A 51 5.77 -16.50 1.84
C GLN A 51 5.26 -15.10 2.15
N THR A 52 5.52 -14.65 3.37
CA THR A 52 5.05 -13.37 3.92
C THR A 52 6.03 -12.21 3.67
N GLN A 53 7.13 -12.45 2.95
CA GLN A 53 8.16 -11.45 2.67
C GLN A 53 8.83 -11.75 1.32
N ALA A 54 9.14 -10.70 0.56
CA ALA A 54 9.93 -10.77 -0.66
C ALA A 54 11.21 -9.92 -0.50
N ASN A 55 12.26 -10.23 -1.25
CA ASN A 55 13.54 -9.51 -1.14
C ASN A 55 13.44 -8.07 -1.64
N ASP A 56 12.71 -7.85 -2.74
CA ASP A 56 12.73 -6.57 -3.47
C ASP A 56 11.53 -5.67 -3.16
N TYR A 57 10.52 -6.20 -2.45
CA TYR A 57 9.26 -5.50 -2.20
C TYR A 57 8.65 -5.85 -0.85
N MET A 58 7.84 -4.94 -0.33
CA MET A 58 6.97 -5.25 0.80
C MET A 58 5.75 -6.05 0.34
N VAL A 59 5.37 -7.05 1.13
CA VAL A 59 4.16 -7.85 0.94
C VAL A 59 3.18 -7.54 2.06
N VAL A 60 1.91 -7.37 1.70
CA VAL A 60 0.80 -7.17 2.63
C VAL A 60 -0.14 -8.35 2.46
N CYS A 61 -0.33 -9.15 3.51
CA CYS A 61 -1.16 -10.36 3.46
C CYS A 61 -2.50 -10.15 4.17
N TYR A 62 -3.54 -10.77 3.65
CA TYR A 62 -4.88 -10.84 4.24
C TYR A 62 -5.28 -12.30 4.40
N SER A 63 -5.81 -12.65 5.57
CA SER A 63 -6.16 -14.03 5.94
C SER A 63 -7.65 -14.28 6.08
N ASN A 64 -8.48 -13.30 5.73
CA ASN A 64 -9.93 -13.39 5.87
C ASN A 64 -10.60 -13.57 4.51
N ASP A 65 -11.85 -14.04 4.50
CA ASP A 65 -12.61 -14.31 3.27
C ASP A 65 -12.90 -13.03 2.44
N ARG A 66 -12.67 -11.85 3.03
CA ARG A 66 -12.82 -10.56 2.34
C ARG A 66 -11.57 -10.18 1.54
N GLY A 67 -10.43 -10.81 1.79
CA GLY A 67 -9.19 -10.58 1.05
C GLY A 67 -8.74 -9.12 1.07
N TRP A 68 -8.37 -8.57 -0.09
CA TRP A 68 -7.95 -7.18 -0.24
C TRP A 68 -9.06 -6.17 0.10
N LYS A 69 -10.35 -6.56 0.06
CA LYS A 69 -11.47 -5.67 0.43
C LYS A 69 -11.39 -5.23 1.88
N SER A 70 -10.65 -5.95 2.71
CA SER A 70 -10.32 -5.54 4.09
C SER A 70 -9.72 -4.14 4.16
N ILE A 71 -8.98 -3.70 3.13
CA ILE A 71 -8.40 -2.35 3.05
C ILE A 71 -9.47 -1.25 3.18
N LEU A 72 -10.66 -1.50 2.66
CA LEU A 72 -11.78 -0.55 2.69
C LEU A 72 -12.36 -0.38 4.11
N GLU A 73 -12.18 -1.40 4.95
CA GLU A 73 -12.82 -1.48 6.26
C GLU A 73 -11.92 -1.11 7.42
N VAL A 74 -10.59 -1.05 7.22
CA VAL A 74 -9.65 -0.79 8.33
C VAL A 74 -9.97 0.57 8.95
N ARG A 75 -10.73 0.58 10.05
CA ARG A 75 -11.07 1.76 10.83
C ARG A 75 -10.03 1.90 11.94
N GLY A 76 -9.05 2.76 11.69
CA GLY A 76 -8.13 3.19 12.73
C GLY A 76 -6.84 2.37 12.85
N TYR A 77 -5.85 3.13 13.31
CA TYR A 77 -4.50 2.80 13.75
C TYR A 77 -3.51 2.17 12.78
N PHE A 78 -2.29 2.66 12.97
CA PHE A 78 -1.04 2.33 12.31
C PHE A 78 -0.42 1.01 12.81
N GLU A 79 -1.19 0.27 13.61
CA GLU A 79 -0.71 -0.83 14.45
C GLU A 79 -0.92 -2.21 13.81
N ASP A 80 -1.76 -2.33 12.77
CA ASP A 80 -1.75 -3.52 11.94
C ASP A 80 -0.56 -3.45 10.97
N GLU A 81 0.48 -4.24 11.27
CA GLU A 81 1.66 -4.48 10.42
C GLU A 81 1.34 -4.51 8.89
N PRO A 82 0.24 -5.14 8.43
CA PRO A 82 -0.14 -5.14 7.02
C PRO A 82 -0.40 -3.74 6.42
N THR A 83 -1.11 -2.83 7.11
CA THR A 83 -1.39 -1.50 6.51
C THR A 83 -0.22 -0.55 6.65
N ARG A 84 0.67 -0.76 7.62
CA ARG A 84 1.87 0.05 7.82
C ARG A 84 2.72 0.15 6.55
N ASN A 85 2.88 -0.96 5.82
CA ASN A 85 3.63 -1.00 4.56
C ASN A 85 3.03 -0.09 3.47
N LEU A 86 1.70 -0.02 3.40
CA LEU A 86 0.97 0.88 2.49
C LEU A 86 1.08 2.34 2.90
N MET A 87 1.42 2.65 4.16
CA MET A 87 1.43 4.01 4.70
C MET A 87 2.84 4.62 4.78
N ILE A 88 3.87 3.90 4.32
CA ILE A 88 5.23 4.45 4.24
C ILE A 88 5.25 5.59 3.19
N PRO A 89 5.72 6.80 3.54
CA PRO A 89 5.58 7.99 2.70
C PRO A 89 6.23 7.87 1.32
N VAL A 90 7.36 7.18 1.25
CA VAL A 90 8.14 7.01 0.03
C VAL A 90 7.55 5.97 -0.94
N GLN A 91 6.59 5.15 -0.50
CA GLN A 91 5.88 4.24 -1.42
C GLN A 91 5.10 5.03 -2.45
N THR A 92 5.08 4.55 -3.69
CA THR A 92 4.41 5.20 -4.81
C THR A 92 3.54 4.24 -5.61
N LYS A 93 3.70 2.93 -5.43
CA LYS A 93 3.01 1.91 -6.22
C LYS A 93 2.59 0.72 -5.39
N PHE A 94 1.46 0.14 -5.76
CA PHE A 94 1.03 -1.15 -5.25
C PHE A 94 0.18 -1.90 -6.27
N GLY A 95 0.08 -3.21 -6.08
CA GLY A 95 -0.82 -4.08 -6.84
C GLY A 95 -1.22 -5.28 -5.99
N CYS A 96 -2.46 -5.75 -6.13
CA CYS A 96 -3.04 -6.79 -5.28
C CYS A 96 -3.58 -7.97 -6.08
N VAL A 97 -3.65 -9.14 -5.44
CA VAL A 97 -4.29 -10.33 -5.98
C VAL A 97 -5.11 -11.04 -4.90
N SER A 98 -6.24 -11.61 -5.31
CA SER A 98 -6.95 -12.63 -4.54
C SER A 98 -6.54 -14.03 -4.98
N LEU A 99 -6.15 -14.87 -4.03
CA LEU A 99 -5.76 -16.24 -4.29
C LEU A 99 -7.01 -17.11 -4.50
N LYS A 100 -6.96 -18.06 -5.44
CA LYS A 100 -8.08 -19.01 -5.67
C LYS A 100 -8.15 -20.04 -4.54
N GLU A 101 -6.99 -20.44 -4.06
CA GLU A 101 -6.81 -21.34 -2.92
C GLU A 101 -6.02 -20.58 -1.87
N SER A 102 -6.52 -20.59 -0.65
CA SER A 102 -5.78 -20.06 0.50
C SER A 102 -4.47 -20.82 0.62
N CYS A 103 -3.39 -20.13 0.95
CA CYS A 103 -2.14 -20.82 1.20
C CYS A 103 -1.54 -20.47 2.55
N TYR A 104 -0.93 -21.46 3.20
CA TYR A 104 -0.41 -21.30 4.55
C TYR A 104 0.97 -20.64 4.49
N GLY A 105 1.00 -19.36 4.85
CA GLY A 105 2.25 -18.70 5.22
C GLY A 105 2.73 -19.18 6.60
N PRO A 106 3.93 -18.77 7.03
CA PRO A 106 4.51 -19.16 8.32
C PRO A 106 3.62 -18.84 9.54
N THR A 107 2.66 -17.92 9.39
CA THR A 107 1.83 -17.40 10.49
C THR A 107 0.31 -17.42 10.22
N CYS A 108 -0.17 -17.49 8.97
CA CYS A 108 -1.61 -17.53 8.68
C CYS A 108 -1.93 -18.01 7.24
N PRO A 109 -3.16 -18.51 6.99
CA PRO A 109 -3.67 -18.69 5.64
C PRO A 109 -3.76 -17.33 4.94
N VAL A 110 -3.22 -17.21 3.73
CA VAL A 110 -3.29 -16.01 2.89
C VAL A 110 -4.37 -16.23 1.85
N THR A 111 -5.39 -15.38 1.84
CA THR A 111 -6.49 -15.37 0.86
C THR A 111 -6.32 -14.26 -0.17
N ALA A 112 -5.59 -13.20 0.17
CA ALA A 112 -5.18 -12.15 -0.74
C ALA A 112 -3.86 -11.52 -0.29
N ARG A 113 -3.14 -10.90 -1.23
CA ARG A 113 -1.95 -10.13 -0.91
C ARG A 113 -1.73 -8.96 -1.85
N CYS A 114 -1.00 -7.97 -1.39
CA CYS A 114 -0.54 -6.84 -2.19
C CYS A 114 0.99 -6.74 -2.14
N VAL A 115 1.58 -6.30 -3.24
CA VAL A 115 2.98 -5.89 -3.34
C VAL A 115 3.03 -4.36 -3.30
N VAL A 116 3.96 -3.81 -2.53
CA VAL A 116 4.11 -2.36 -2.32
C VAL A 116 5.56 -1.95 -2.52
N GLY A 117 5.78 -0.82 -3.17
CA GLY A 117 7.12 -0.35 -3.52
C GLY A 117 7.21 1.16 -3.80
N PRO A 118 8.44 1.68 -3.89
CA PRO A 118 9.70 0.93 -4.08
C PRO A 118 10.41 0.44 -2.81
N GLN A 119 10.01 0.84 -1.60
CA GLN A 119 10.72 0.35 -0.40
C GLN A 119 10.32 -1.08 -0.04
N ASN A 120 11.32 -1.85 0.38
CA ASN A 120 11.20 -3.23 0.87
C ASN A 120 11.43 -3.37 2.39
N VAL A 121 11.93 -2.32 3.06
CA VAL A 121 12.18 -2.28 4.50
C VAL A 121 11.58 -1.03 5.12
N PHE A 122 10.89 -1.19 6.26
CA PHE A 122 10.38 -0.05 7.00
C PHE A 122 11.54 0.72 7.64
N GLN A 123 11.64 2.01 7.38
CA GLN A 123 12.66 2.85 8.00
C GLN A 123 12.05 4.14 8.54
N ASN A 124 12.30 4.46 9.80
CA ASN A 124 11.80 5.70 10.42
C ASN A 124 12.21 6.96 9.63
N ARG A 125 13.37 6.94 8.97
CA ARG A 125 13.86 8.05 8.14
C ARG A 125 13.01 8.34 6.90
N ASP A 126 12.14 7.43 6.49
CA ASP A 126 11.21 7.66 5.38
C ASP A 126 10.12 8.68 5.74
N PHE A 127 9.92 8.94 7.04
CA PHE A 127 8.92 9.86 7.57
C PHE A 127 9.53 11.23 7.84
N LYS A 128 9.26 12.20 6.97
CA LYS A 128 9.71 13.59 7.18
C LYS A 128 8.61 14.36 7.88
N GLY A 129 8.87 14.80 9.11
CA GLY A 129 7.97 15.67 9.85
C GLY A 129 7.82 17.06 9.21
N GLY A 130 6.61 17.60 9.24
CA GLY A 130 6.28 18.96 8.79
C GLY A 130 4.83 19.08 8.34
N TRP A 131 4.48 20.24 7.75
CA TRP A 131 3.16 20.41 7.14
C TRP A 131 3.05 19.48 5.91
N PRO A 132 1.92 18.78 5.72
CA PRO A 132 1.70 17.93 4.54
C PRO A 132 2.05 18.66 3.24
N GLY A 133 2.69 17.96 2.30
CA GLY A 133 3.10 18.54 1.02
C GLY A 133 4.39 19.36 1.03
N THR A 134 4.83 19.90 2.18
CA THR A 134 5.98 20.84 2.23
C THR A 134 7.34 20.22 1.96
N LYS A 135 7.46 18.88 1.96
CA LYS A 135 8.70 18.16 1.69
C LYS A 135 8.52 17.14 0.57
N CYS A 136 7.66 17.44 -0.39
CA CYS A 136 7.54 16.63 -1.60
C CYS A 136 8.88 16.53 -2.35
N PRO A 137 9.16 15.39 -3.00
CA PRO A 137 10.26 15.27 -3.95
C PRO A 137 10.23 16.36 -5.03
N SER A 138 11.38 16.69 -5.61
CA SER A 138 11.51 17.80 -6.56
C SER A 138 10.69 17.63 -7.84
N ASP A 139 10.41 16.39 -8.23
CA ASP A 139 9.60 15.98 -9.37
C ASP A 139 8.09 15.91 -9.05
N ARG A 140 7.70 16.33 -7.84
CA ARG A 140 6.32 16.23 -7.34
C ARG A 140 5.81 17.54 -6.76
N ASP A 141 4.51 17.77 -6.87
CA ASP A 141 3.81 18.90 -6.28
C ASP A 141 2.90 18.43 -5.14
N ASP A 142 2.57 19.36 -4.25
CA ASP A 142 1.56 19.13 -3.21
C ASP A 142 0.16 19.19 -3.84
N THR A 143 -0.62 18.13 -3.64
CA THR A 143 -2.05 18.05 -3.93
C THR A 143 -2.79 17.61 -2.68
N ASP A 144 -3.28 18.58 -1.91
CA ASP A 144 -4.05 18.38 -0.69
C ASP A 144 -3.34 17.50 0.36
N GLY A 145 -2.03 17.70 0.53
CA GLY A 145 -1.19 16.99 1.49
C GLY A 145 -0.55 15.69 0.98
N LEU A 146 -0.75 15.35 -0.30
CA LEU A 146 -0.06 14.25 -0.98
C LEU A 146 0.88 14.79 -2.07
N CYS A 147 2.00 14.11 -2.27
CA CYS A 147 2.96 14.43 -3.32
C CYS A 147 2.62 13.68 -4.61
N THR A 148 2.12 14.41 -5.60
CA THR A 148 1.71 13.90 -6.92
C THR A 148 2.77 14.26 -7.97
N LEU A 149 2.90 13.46 -9.03
CA LEU A 149 3.84 13.78 -10.11
C LEU A 149 3.45 15.10 -10.78
N LYS A 150 4.46 15.92 -11.07
CA LYS A 150 4.28 17.13 -11.88
C LYS A 150 3.76 16.75 -13.27
N ASN A 151 2.75 17.49 -13.73
CA ASN A 151 2.27 17.42 -15.11
C ASN A 151 3.19 18.19 -16.07
#